data_AF-A0A953UKW7-F1
#
_entry.id   AF-A0A953UKW7-F1
#
_cell.length_a   1.000
_cell.length_b   1.000
_cell.length_c   1.000
_cell.angle_alpha   90.00
_cell.angle_beta   90.00
_cell.angle_gamma   90.00
#
_symmetry.space_group_name_H-M   'P 1'
#
loop_
_entity.id
_entity.type
_entity.pdbx_description
1 polymer ?
#
loop_
_entity_poly.entity_id
_entity_poly.type
_entity_poly.pdbx_seq_one_letter_code
_entity_poly.pdbx_strand_id
1 'polypeptide(L)' 'MKALVENHTKGQAHCPICTHTVPADIEIKGKFPRVTPGQRCPRCRSSLDVAVVIQIPEAA' A
#
# COMPACT_ATOMS: atom_id res chain seq x y z
N MET A 1 5.28 8.33 25.72
CA MET A 1 4.84 8.85 24.41
C MET A 1 4.18 7.68 23.69
N LYS A 2 2.90 7.76 23.32
CA LYS A 2 2.17 6.63 22.72
C LYS A 2 2.84 6.31 21.38
N ALA A 3 3.41 5.12 21.26
CA ALA A 3 3.71 4.54 19.97
C ALA A 3 2.38 4.47 19.21
N LEU A 4 2.12 5.45 18.34
CA LEU A 4 1.26 5.18 17.21
C LEU A 4 2.01 4.07 16.50
N VAL A 5 1.55 2.84 16.71
CA VAL A 5 1.79 1.75 15.78
C VAL A 5 1.08 2.19 14.50
N GLU A 6 1.73 3.10 13.78
CA GLU A 6 1.57 3.26 12.36
C GLU A 6 1.98 1.88 11.83
N ASN A 7 1.02 0.96 11.70
CA ASN A 7 1.22 -0.31 11.02
C ASN A 7 1.41 0.00 9.53
N HIS A 8 2.48 0.74 9.21
CA HIS A 8 2.99 0.94 7.88
C HIS A 8 3.76 -0.33 7.56
N THR A 9 3.15 -1.19 6.77
CA THR A 9 3.78 -2.40 6.27
C THR A 9 4.05 -2.25 4.79
N LYS A 10 5.16 -2.84 4.34
CA LYS A 10 5.46 -2.89 2.92
C LYS A 10 4.70 -4.06 2.34
N GLY A 11 3.77 -3.80 1.42
CA GLY A 11 3.11 -4.85 0.68
C GLY A 11 3.10 -4.59 -0.81
N GLN A 12 2.14 -5.22 -1.47
CA GLN A 12 1.98 -5.15 -2.91
C GLN A 12 0.59 -4.62 -3.24
N ALA A 13 0.56 -3.57 -4.05
CA ALA A 13 -0.68 -3.00 -4.56
C ALA A 13 -0.75 -3.19 -6.08
N HIS A 14 -1.94 -3.50 -6.57
CA HIS A 14 -2.19 -3.59 -8.00
C HIS A 14 -2.50 -2.21 -8.54
N CYS A 15 -1.65 -1.70 -9.41
CA CYS A 15 -1.89 -0.44 -10.08
C CYS A 15 -2.91 -0.67 -11.21
N PRO A 16 -4.12 -0.07 -11.15
CA PRO A 16 -5.14 -0.24 -12.20
C PRO A 16 -4.75 0.43 -13.53
N ILE A 17 -3.72 1.29 -13.52
CA ILE A 17 -3.28 2.07 -14.68
C ILE A 17 -2.32 1.27 -15.56
N CYS A 18 -1.32 0.62 -14.95
CA CYS A 18 -0.40 -0.24 -15.67
C CYS A 18 -0.72 -1.73 -15.50
N THR A 19 -1.80 -2.08 -14.79
CA THR A 19 -2.23 -3.45 -14.49
C THR A 19 -1.12 -4.33 -13.87
N HIS A 20 -0.15 -3.70 -13.23
CA HIS A 20 0.98 -4.39 -12.63
C HIS A 20 0.92 -4.27 -11.12
N THR A 21 1.22 -5.38 -10.47
CA THR A 21 1.51 -5.43 -9.05
C THR A 21 2.85 -4.74 -8.81
N VAL A 22 2.83 -3.72 -7.97
CA VAL A 22 4.02 -2.95 -7.60
C VAL A 22 4.15 -2.90 -6.08
N PRO A 23 5.40 -2.84 -5.55
CA PRO A 23 5.60 -2.71 -4.13
C PRO A 23 5.04 -1.37 -3.65
N ALA A 24 4.18 -1.42 -2.64
CA ALA A 24 3.50 -0.27 -2.08
C ALA A 24 3.58 -0.28 -0.56
N ASP A 25 3.64 0.91 0.02
CA ASP A 25 3.57 1.10 1.46
C ASP A 25 2.10 1.12 1.85
N ILE A 26 1.72 0.29 2.82
CA ILE A 26 0.35 0.06 3.22
C ILE A 26 0.22 0.47 4.67
N GLU A 27 -0.65 1.42 4.91
CA GLU A 27 -1.08 1.81 6.24
C GLU A 27 -2.27 0.93 6.68
N ILE A 28 -2.06 0.10 7.71
CA ILE A 28 -3.13 -0.64 8.36
C ILE A 28 -3.74 0.23 9.46
N LYS A 29 -4.77 1.02 9.09
CA LYS A 29 -5.61 1.74 10.06
C LYS A 29 -6.81 0.86 10.46
N GLY A 30 -6.66 0.15 11.56
CA GLY A 30 -7.71 -0.72 12.12
C GLY A 30 -7.86 -2.02 11.34
N LYS A 31 -9.05 -2.29 10.79
CA LYS A 31 -9.38 -3.58 10.13
C LYS A 31 -9.09 -3.60 8.63
N PHE A 32 -8.85 -2.44 8.01
CA PHE A 32 -8.69 -2.35 6.55
C PHE A 32 -7.30 -1.84 6.19
N PRO A 33 -6.47 -2.65 5.52
CA PRO A 33 -5.22 -2.19 4.93
C PRO A 33 -5.51 -1.21 3.79
N ARG A 34 -4.87 -0.05 3.79
CA ARG A 34 -4.94 0.93 2.69
C ARG A 34 -3.55 1.29 2.24
N VAL A 35 -3.39 1.56 0.95
CA VAL A 35 -2.12 2.10 0.45
C VAL A 35 -1.92 3.49 1.05
N THR A 36 -0.69 3.79 1.47
CA THR A 36 -0.32 5.09 2.02
C THR A 36 -0.62 6.17 0.98
N PRO A 37 -1.40 7.21 1.33
CA PRO A 37 -1.81 8.23 0.38
C PRO A 37 -0.61 9.00 -0.16
N GLY A 38 -0.67 9.36 -1.43
CA GLY A 38 0.43 10.05 -2.13
C GLY A 38 1.50 9.13 -2.71
N GLN A 39 1.38 7.80 -2.55
CA GLN A 39 2.26 6.88 -3.25
C GLN A 39 2.01 6.88 -4.77
N ARG A 40 3.09 6.72 -5.54
CA ARG A 40 3.06 6.69 -7.01
C ARG A 40 3.65 5.40 -7.54
N CYS A 41 3.14 4.97 -8.68
CA CYS A 41 3.62 3.75 -9.32
C CYS A 41 5.05 3.98 -9.84
N PRO A 42 6.02 3.10 -9.52
CA PRO A 42 7.37 3.22 -10.05
C PRO A 42 7.43 3.05 -11.58
N ARG A 43 6.40 2.44 -12.19
CA ARG A 43 6.33 2.27 -13.65
C ARG A 43 5.65 3.43 -14.36
N CYS A 44 4.40 3.72 -14.03
CA CYS A 44 3.58 4.69 -14.78
C CYS A 44 3.50 6.07 -14.12
N ARG A 45 4.10 6.26 -12.94
CA ARG A 45 4.02 7.48 -12.13
C ARG A 45 2.60 7.90 -11.71
N SER A 46 1.60 7.05 -11.97
CA SER A 46 0.22 7.32 -11.58
C SER A 46 0.00 7.09 -10.08
N SER A 47 -1.02 7.75 -9.53
CA SER A 47 -1.38 7.66 -8.12
C SER A 47 -1.82 6.25 -7.73
N LEU A 48 -1.21 5.71 -6.67
CA LEU A 48 -1.56 4.42 -6.08
C LEU A 48 -2.63 4.52 -4.98
N ASP A 49 -3.19 5.71 -4.78
CA ASP A 49 -4.20 5.99 -3.75
C ASP A 49 -5.48 5.14 -3.91
N VAL A 50 -5.86 4.87 -5.16
CA VAL A 50 -6.98 4.00 -5.55
C VAL A 50 -6.56 2.55 -5.83
N ALA A 51 -5.29 2.20 -5.63
CA ALA A 51 -4.80 0.86 -5.92
C ALA A 51 -5.31 -0.14 -4.88
N VAL A 52 -5.73 -1.31 -5.35
CA VAL A 52 -6.20 -2.40 -4.50
C VAL A 52 -4.98 -3.07 -3.86
N VAL A 53 -4.98 -3.19 -2.54
CA VAL A 53 -3.99 -3.98 -1.79
C VAL A 53 -4.20 -5.45 -2.13
N ILE A 54 -3.23 -6.09 -2.78
CA ILE A 54 -3.33 -7.50 -3.20
C ILE A 54 -2.68 -8.42 -2.18
N GLN A 55 -1.51 -8.01 -1.66
CA GLN A 55 -0.79 -8.78 -0.66
C GLN A 55 -0.23 -7.83 0.39
N ILE A 56 -0.66 -8.05 1.62
CA ILE A 56 0.09 -7.67 2.79
C ILE A 56 0.96 -8.91 3.06
N PRO A 57 2.31 -8.85 3.02
CA PRO A 57 3.08 -9.96 3.54
C PRO A 57 2.67 -10.11 5.00
N GLU A 58 1.94 -11.19 5.28
CA GLU A 58 1.68 -11.63 6.63
C GLU A 58 3.06 -11.82 7.25
N ALA A 59 3.40 -10.96 8.21
CA ALA A 59 4.65 -11.07 8.94
C ALA A 59 4.55 -12.37 9.75
N ALA A 60 5.09 -13.45 9.17
CA ALA A 60 5.25 -14.76 9.79
C ALA A 60 6.32 -14.72 10.88
#